data_AF-A0A0S4INP2-F1
#
_entry.id   AF-A0A0S4INP2-F1
#
_cell.length_a   1.000
_cell.length_b   1.000
_cell.length_c   1.000
_cell.angle_alpha   90.00
_cell.angle_beta   90.00
_cell.angle_gamma   90.00
#
_symmetry.space_group_name_H-M   'P 1'
#
loop_
_entity.id
_entity.type
_entity.pdbx_description
1 polymer ?
#
loop_
_entity_poly.entity_id
_entity_poly.type
_entity_poly.pdbx_seq_one_letter_code
_entity_poly.pdbx_strand_id
1 'polypeptide(L)'
;MKYHSACGPPLHICQTMLTNFDSPFFFFPLFALFLKSKEIDEHQKGHRLRRGKRKNMVEVPRNFRLLEELEHGEKGQGNPMVSVGLRDSDDILLRYWNGTIIGPPGTAFENRILCLDIYCDENYPKAPPTLKFSSKVNLPCVTDKGVVDTSRLFRQWDRRVTMEGCLLELRKEMANPANKRLPQPAEGTNY
;
A
#
# COMPACT_ATOMS: atom_id res chain seq x y z
N MET A 1 -31.22 53.51 22.58
CA MET A 1 -29.74 53.54 22.37
C MET A 1 -29.27 52.10 22.42
N LYS A 2 -29.14 51.34 21.31
CA LYS A 2 -28.13 51.32 20.23
C LYS A 2 -26.67 51.10 20.69
N TYR A 3 -26.09 50.02 20.15
CA TYR A 3 -24.65 49.65 19.97
C TYR A 3 -23.92 49.03 21.20
N HIS A 4 -22.97 48.08 21.10
CA HIS A 4 -22.27 47.44 19.98
C HIS A 4 -21.61 46.11 20.44
N SER A 5 -21.31 45.23 19.48
CA SER A 5 -20.47 44.03 19.57
C SER A 5 -19.05 44.28 20.09
N ALA A 6 -18.38 43.25 20.63
CA ALA A 6 -17.24 42.57 19.98
C ALA A 6 -16.34 41.76 20.94
N CYS A 7 -15.84 40.63 20.39
CA CYS A 7 -14.51 40.04 20.59
C CYS A 7 -14.14 39.40 21.93
N GLY A 8 -14.14 38.05 21.95
CA GLY A 8 -13.22 37.25 22.74
C GLY A 8 -12.27 36.47 21.80
N PRO A 9 -10.93 36.59 21.94
CA PRO A 9 -9.94 35.87 21.13
C PRO A 9 -9.66 34.43 21.63
N PRO A 10 -8.91 33.61 20.86
CA PRO A 10 -9.17 32.18 20.69
C PRO A 10 -8.29 31.22 21.51
N LEU A 11 -8.75 29.96 21.55
CA LEU A 11 -8.09 28.76 22.05
C LEU A 11 -6.69 28.56 21.44
N HIS A 12 -5.68 28.76 22.27
CA HIS A 12 -4.32 28.26 22.06
C HIS A 12 -4.09 27.08 23.00
N ILE A 13 -3.26 26.14 22.52
CA ILE A 13 -2.72 24.95 23.20
C ILE A 13 -3.51 23.66 22.95
N CYS A 14 -3.39 23.14 21.73
CA CYS A 14 -3.25 21.70 21.47
C CYS A 14 -2.67 21.47 20.07
N GLN A 15 -1.54 22.11 19.79
CA GLN A 15 -0.79 21.94 18.53
C GLN A 15 0.69 21.73 18.84
N THR A 16 1.02 20.59 19.45
CA THR A 16 2.40 20.13 19.59
C THR A 16 2.38 18.60 19.49
N MET A 17 2.48 18.09 18.26
CA MET A 17 3.07 16.80 17.84
C MET A 17 2.84 16.56 16.33
N LEU A 18 3.07 17.57 15.48
CA LEU A 18 3.08 17.41 14.01
C LEU A 18 4.14 18.30 13.37
N THR A 19 5.37 18.28 13.89
CA THR A 19 6.52 18.86 13.20
C THR A 19 7.75 18.03 13.53
N ASN A 20 8.05 17.05 12.68
CA ASN A 20 9.42 16.64 12.38
C ASN A 20 9.37 15.63 11.24
N PHE A 21 9.17 16.14 10.02
CA PHE A 21 9.72 15.54 8.81
C PHE A 21 9.82 16.60 7.70
N ASP A 22 10.48 17.72 8.01
CA ASP A 22 10.95 18.65 6.98
C ASP A 22 12.41 18.32 6.67
N SER A 23 12.63 17.59 5.58
CA SER A 23 13.95 17.47 4.95
C SER A 23 13.79 17.65 3.43
N PRO A 24 14.06 18.85 2.90
CA PRO A 24 13.91 19.14 1.48
C PRO A 24 15.10 18.67 0.61
N PHE A 25 15.99 17.80 1.11
CA PHE A 25 17.22 17.42 0.41
C PHE A 25 17.20 16.05 -0.30
N PHE A 26 16.14 15.25 -0.18
CA PHE A 26 16.11 13.91 -0.78
C PHE A 26 15.26 13.80 -2.07
N PHE A 27 14.60 14.87 -2.50
CA PHE A 27 13.62 14.79 -3.59
C PHE A 27 14.20 15.01 -5.00
N PHE A 28 15.43 15.51 -5.16
CA PHE A 28 15.88 16.01 -6.46
C PHE A 28 16.28 14.97 -7.53
N PRO A 29 16.87 13.80 -7.22
CA PRO A 29 17.25 12.87 -8.30
C PRO A 29 16.05 12.10 -8.88
N LEU A 30 15.08 11.70 -8.04
CA LEU A 30 13.91 10.93 -8.48
C LEU A 30 12.85 11.81 -9.14
N PHE A 31 12.68 13.05 -8.67
CA PHE A 31 11.76 14.02 -9.28
C PHE A 31 12.22 14.45 -10.69
N ALA A 32 13.53 14.49 -10.96
CA ALA A 32 14.04 14.77 -12.30
C ALA A 32 13.73 13.64 -13.31
N LEU A 33 13.76 12.37 -12.88
CA LEU A 33 13.33 11.22 -13.68
C LEU A 33 11.82 11.23 -13.95
N PHE A 34 11.04 11.67 -12.96
CA PHE A 34 9.60 11.85 -13.08
C PHE A 34 9.22 12.98 -14.06
N LEU A 35 9.86 14.16 -13.95
CA LEU A 35 9.60 15.29 -14.84
C LEU A 35 9.99 14.99 -16.30
N LYS A 36 11.09 14.27 -16.52
CA LYS A 36 11.51 13.87 -17.88
C LYS A 36 10.55 12.87 -18.53
N SER A 37 9.78 12.12 -17.73
CA SER A 37 8.71 11.26 -18.24
C SER A 37 7.42 12.02 -18.52
N LYS A 38 7.06 13.03 -17.72
CA LYS A 38 5.85 13.84 -17.96
C LYS A 38 5.94 14.73 -19.20
N GLU A 39 7.14 15.21 -19.54
CA GLU A 39 7.36 15.99 -20.76
C GLU A 39 7.15 15.16 -22.05
N ILE A 40 7.29 13.83 -21.96
CA ILE A 40 7.03 12.90 -23.08
C ILE A 40 5.51 12.71 -23.31
N ASP A 41 4.67 12.85 -22.29
CA ASP A 41 3.21 12.62 -22.39
C ASP A 41 2.42 13.83 -22.91
N GLU A 42 2.92 15.06 -22.73
CA GLU A 42 2.16 16.26 -23.09
C GLU A 42 2.10 16.52 -24.61
N HIS A 43 2.97 15.90 -25.40
CA HIS A 43 3.02 16.06 -26.85
C HIS A 43 1.92 15.29 -27.62
N GLN A 44 1.08 14.49 -26.95
CA GLN A 44 0.03 13.68 -27.62
C GLN A 44 -1.42 14.15 -27.41
N LYS A 45 -1.68 15.25 -26.69
CA LYS A 45 -3.05 15.75 -26.52
C LYS A 45 -3.49 16.63 -27.69
N GLY A 46 -3.74 15.97 -28.82
CA GLY A 46 -4.40 16.61 -29.94
C GLY A 46 -4.86 15.59 -30.96
N HIS A 47 -5.92 14.81 -30.68
CA HIS A 47 -6.84 14.37 -31.74
C HIS A 47 -8.14 13.80 -31.15
N ARG A 48 -9.25 14.48 -31.45
CA ARG A 48 -10.63 14.12 -31.14
C ARG A 48 -11.12 13.15 -32.23
N LEU A 49 -11.52 11.90 -31.94
CA LEU A 49 -12.51 11.14 -32.74
C LEU A 49 -13.06 9.87 -32.06
N ARG A 50 -14.28 9.51 -32.50
CA ARG A 50 -15.24 8.51 -31.99
C ARG A 50 -14.91 7.06 -32.42
N ARG A 51 -15.64 6.12 -31.80
CA ARG A 51 -15.93 4.70 -32.17
C ARG A 51 -14.94 3.62 -31.72
N GLY A 52 -15.53 2.50 -31.28
CA GLY A 52 -14.91 1.38 -30.58
C GLY A 52 -13.66 0.83 -31.25
N LYS A 53 -12.53 0.98 -30.56
CA LYS A 53 -11.30 0.22 -30.76
C LYS A 53 -11.05 -0.52 -29.45
N ARG A 54 -10.69 -1.80 -29.54
CA ARG A 54 -10.07 -2.52 -28.42
C ARG A 54 -8.99 -1.59 -27.86
N LYS A 55 -9.13 -1.16 -26.61
CA LYS A 55 -8.09 -0.39 -25.93
C LYS A 55 -6.85 -1.28 -25.97
N ASN A 56 -5.88 -0.94 -26.82
CA ASN A 56 -4.53 -1.44 -26.65
C ASN A 56 -4.11 -0.93 -25.27
N MET A 57 -4.23 -1.80 -24.28
CA MET A 57 -3.83 -1.47 -22.92
C MET A 57 -2.32 -1.30 -22.96
N VAL A 58 -1.87 -0.05 -22.91
CA VAL A 58 -0.45 0.29 -22.80
C VAL A 58 0.11 -0.50 -21.63
N GLU A 59 1.12 -1.32 -21.91
CA GLU A 59 1.79 -2.11 -20.88
C GLU A 59 2.74 -1.19 -20.13
N VAL A 60 2.40 -0.89 -18.88
CA VAL A 60 3.24 -0.11 -17.98
C VAL A 60 4.44 -0.97 -17.58
N PRO A 61 5.69 -0.50 -17.76
CA PRO A 61 6.85 -1.25 -17.31
C PRO A 61 6.86 -1.42 -15.78
N ARG A 62 7.41 -2.55 -15.30
CA ARG A 62 7.46 -2.93 -13.89
C ARG A 62 7.89 -1.79 -12.96
N ASN A 63 8.98 -1.10 -13.27
CA ASN A 63 9.51 -0.06 -12.38
C ASN A 63 8.58 1.14 -12.26
N PHE A 64 7.89 1.54 -13.34
CA PHE A 64 6.88 2.58 -13.26
C PHE A 64 5.69 2.15 -12.41
N ARG A 65 5.26 0.89 -12.53
CA ARG A 65 4.22 0.34 -11.66
C ARG A 65 4.62 0.38 -10.19
N LEU A 66 5.85 -0.01 -9.87
CA LEU A 66 6.34 -0.01 -8.49
C LEU A 66 6.53 1.40 -7.94
N LEU A 67 6.99 2.35 -8.75
CA LEU A 67 7.06 3.77 -8.36
C LEU A 67 5.67 4.37 -8.12
N GLU A 68 4.68 4.02 -8.93
CA GLU A 68 3.28 4.43 -8.71
C GLU A 68 2.76 3.89 -7.36
N GLU A 69 3.02 2.63 -7.04
CA GLU A 69 2.64 2.04 -5.76
C GLU A 69 3.41 2.63 -4.56
N LEU A 70 4.69 2.99 -4.74
CA LEU A 70 5.48 3.72 -3.73
C LEU A 70 4.85 5.08 -3.43
N GLU A 71 4.61 5.86 -4.48
CA GLU A 71 4.03 7.20 -4.36
C GLU A 71 2.64 7.16 -3.71
N HIS A 72 1.84 6.13 -4.01
CA HIS A 72 0.55 5.91 -3.36
C HIS A 72 0.71 5.69 -1.85
N GLY A 73 1.61 4.77 -1.47
CA GLY A 73 1.90 4.46 -0.07
C GLY A 73 2.45 5.66 0.72
N GLU A 74 3.41 6.40 0.17
CA GLU A 74 4.05 7.54 0.84
C GLU A 74 3.09 8.72 1.04
N LYS A 75 2.15 8.92 0.12
CA LYS A 75 1.13 9.97 0.27
C LYS A 75 0.02 9.60 1.26
N GLY A 76 0.04 8.38 1.82
CA GLY A 76 -1.07 7.86 2.62
C GLY A 76 -2.37 7.80 1.81
N GLN A 77 -2.27 7.71 0.49
CA GLN A 77 -3.40 7.49 -0.39
C GLN A 77 -3.62 5.98 -0.40
N GLY A 78 -4.80 5.53 0.03
CA GLY A 78 -5.09 4.10 0.16
C GLY A 78 -6.05 3.79 1.28
N ASN A 79 -6.31 2.51 1.51
CA ASN A 79 -7.15 2.05 2.60
C ASN A 79 -6.41 2.17 3.94
N PRO A 80 -6.98 2.83 4.96
CA PRO A 80 -6.30 3.08 6.24
C PRO A 80 -6.02 1.81 7.05
N MET A 81 -6.57 0.66 6.65
CA MET A 81 -6.39 -0.62 7.36
C MET A 81 -5.13 -1.37 6.91
N VAL A 82 -4.48 -0.94 5.83
CA VAL A 82 -3.27 -1.56 5.31
C VAL A 82 -2.27 -0.49 4.90
N SER A 83 -0.98 -0.82 4.92
CA SER A 83 0.05 0.05 4.39
C SER A 83 1.14 -0.76 3.71
N VAL A 84 1.79 -0.15 2.72
CA VAL A 84 2.94 -0.70 2.01
C VAL A 84 4.02 0.37 1.92
N GLY A 85 5.28 -0.04 2.01
CA GLY A 85 6.42 0.86 1.85
C GLY A 85 7.69 0.08 1.50
N LEU A 86 8.71 0.76 0.98
CA LEU A 86 9.99 0.12 0.73
C LEU A 86 10.63 -0.35 2.04
N ARG A 87 11.26 -1.52 1.99
CA ARG A 87 12.02 -2.04 3.12
C ARG A 87 13.35 -1.31 3.27
N ASP A 88 13.98 -0.99 2.16
CA ASP A 88 15.24 -0.25 2.07
C ASP A 88 15.07 0.86 1.04
N SER A 89 15.33 2.12 1.44
CA SER A 89 15.23 3.28 0.54
C SER A 89 16.25 3.25 -0.58
N ASP A 90 17.34 2.50 -0.40
CA ASP A 90 18.43 2.39 -1.36
C ASP A 90 18.23 1.23 -2.37
N ASP A 91 17.13 0.47 -2.25
CA ASP A 91 16.77 -0.58 -3.21
C ASP A 91 16.26 0.02 -4.53
N ILE A 92 17.20 0.32 -5.43
CA ILE A 92 16.94 0.84 -6.78
C ILE A 92 16.03 -0.11 -7.59
N LEU A 93 16.02 -1.41 -7.27
CA LEU A 93 15.25 -2.42 -8.00
C LEU A 93 13.83 -2.57 -7.45
N LEU A 94 13.51 -1.91 -6.34
CA LEU A 94 12.20 -1.86 -5.71
C LEU A 94 11.64 -3.28 -5.49
N ARG A 95 12.47 -4.19 -4.99
CA ARG A 95 12.13 -5.61 -4.83
C ARG A 95 11.58 -5.91 -3.46
N TYR A 96 12.11 -5.28 -2.41
CA TYR A 96 11.77 -5.59 -1.04
C TYR A 96 10.91 -4.50 -0.41
N TRP A 97 9.75 -4.92 0.08
CA TRP A 97 8.72 -4.05 0.63
C TRP A 97 8.23 -4.58 1.97
N ASN A 98 7.83 -3.66 2.84
CA ASN A 98 7.15 -3.96 4.09
C ASN A 98 5.65 -3.71 3.90
N GLY A 99 4.83 -4.67 4.32
CA GLY A 99 3.39 -4.55 4.40
C GLY A 99 2.90 -4.58 5.84
N THR A 100 1.87 -3.81 6.15
CA THR A 100 1.20 -3.85 7.46
C THR A 100 -0.30 -4.04 7.26
N ILE A 101 -0.92 -4.89 8.09
CA ILE A 101 -2.36 -5.09 8.15
C ILE A 101 -2.84 -4.80 9.57
N ILE A 102 -3.83 -3.91 9.69
CA ILE A 102 -4.63 -3.74 10.91
C ILE A 102 -5.74 -4.79 10.89
N GLY A 103 -5.71 -5.67 11.90
CA GLY A 103 -6.64 -6.78 12.00
C GLY A 103 -8.12 -6.34 11.99
N PRO A 104 -9.00 -7.09 11.30
CA PRO A 104 -10.41 -6.73 11.21
C PRO A 104 -11.13 -6.79 12.56
N PRO A 105 -12.06 -5.86 12.85
CA PRO A 105 -12.81 -5.84 14.10
C PRO A 105 -13.76 -7.04 14.21
N GLY A 106 -14.06 -7.48 15.44
CA GLY A 106 -14.93 -8.62 15.70
C GLY A 106 -14.33 -9.97 15.30
N THR A 107 -13.00 -10.04 15.21
CA THR A 107 -12.24 -11.26 14.87
C THR A 107 -11.14 -11.52 15.89
N ALA A 108 -10.57 -12.72 15.90
CA ALA A 108 -9.40 -13.05 16.71
C ALA A 108 -8.12 -12.26 16.32
N PHE A 109 -8.18 -11.50 15.22
CA PHE A 109 -7.11 -10.61 14.77
C PHE A 109 -7.32 -9.15 15.20
N GLU A 110 -8.47 -8.82 15.80
CA GLU A 110 -8.78 -7.46 16.25
C GLU A 110 -7.69 -6.91 17.18
N ASN A 111 -7.42 -5.61 17.05
CA ASN A 111 -6.37 -4.89 17.78
C ASN A 111 -4.93 -5.36 17.53
N ARG A 112 -4.69 -6.26 16.57
CA ARG A 112 -3.34 -6.68 16.18
C ARG A 112 -2.84 -5.89 14.98
N ILE A 113 -1.55 -5.57 15.01
CA ILE A 113 -0.79 -5.05 13.86
C ILE A 113 0.06 -6.19 13.32
N LEU A 114 -0.22 -6.61 12.09
CA LEU A 114 0.44 -7.75 11.44
C LEU A 114 1.41 -7.23 10.38
N CYS A 115 2.69 -7.57 10.54
CA CYS A 115 3.74 -7.17 9.61
C CYS A 115 4.06 -8.29 8.61
N LEU A 116 4.31 -7.91 7.36
CA LEU A 116 4.63 -8.81 6.26
C LEU A 116 5.84 -8.27 5.47
N ASP A 117 6.69 -9.19 5.03
CA ASP A 117 7.65 -8.99 3.96
C ASP A 117 6.96 -9.27 2.61
N ILE A 118 7.09 -8.33 1.68
CA ILE A 118 6.56 -8.43 0.32
C ILE A 118 7.76 -8.39 -0.63
N TYR A 119 7.85 -9.39 -1.51
CA TYR A 119 8.90 -9.49 -2.52
C TYR A 119 8.31 -9.44 -3.93
N CYS A 120 8.70 -8.41 -4.67
CA CYS A 120 8.33 -8.20 -6.06
C CYS A 120 9.47 -8.66 -6.96
N ASP A 121 9.33 -9.83 -7.58
CA ASP A 121 10.32 -10.37 -8.52
C ASP A 121 10.31 -9.61 -9.87
N GLU A 122 11.09 -10.07 -10.84
CA GLU A 122 11.15 -9.47 -12.19
C GLU A 122 9.85 -9.64 -12.99
N ASN A 123 8.99 -10.59 -12.60
CA ASN A 123 7.73 -10.86 -13.26
C ASN A 123 6.58 -10.03 -12.71
N TYR A 124 6.70 -9.42 -11.52
CA TYR A 124 5.69 -8.49 -11.03
C TYR A 124 5.51 -7.30 -12.00
N PRO A 125 4.28 -6.86 -12.33
CA PRO A 125 2.96 -7.34 -11.85
C PRO A 125 2.32 -8.43 -12.74
N LYS A 126 3.04 -9.01 -13.72
CA LYS A 126 2.51 -10.14 -14.52
C LYS A 126 2.24 -11.37 -13.67
N ALA A 127 3.07 -11.59 -12.65
CA ALA A 127 2.89 -12.57 -11.58
C ALA A 127 2.62 -11.88 -10.23
N PRO A 128 1.94 -12.54 -9.28
CA PRO A 128 1.73 -12.01 -7.93
C PRO A 128 3.05 -11.85 -7.18
N PRO A 129 3.13 -10.89 -6.23
CA PRO A 129 4.29 -10.78 -5.35
C PRO A 129 4.32 -11.97 -4.38
N THR A 130 5.50 -12.29 -3.88
CA THR A 130 5.64 -13.25 -2.77
C THR A 130 5.36 -12.54 -1.46
N LEU A 131 4.48 -13.10 -0.63
CA LEU A 131 4.11 -12.53 0.66
C LEU A 131 4.56 -13.46 1.78
N LYS A 132 5.18 -12.92 2.81
CA LYS A 132 5.57 -13.66 4.01
C LYS A 132 5.22 -12.84 5.24
N PHE A 133 4.45 -13.40 6.16
CA PHE A 133 4.26 -12.78 7.47
C PHE A 133 5.57 -12.80 8.26
N SER A 134 5.92 -11.64 8.83
CA SER A 134 6.96 -11.55 9.85
C SER A 134 6.36 -11.88 11.23
N SER A 135 5.13 -11.41 11.50
CA SER A 135 4.37 -11.73 12.71
C SER A 135 3.70 -13.10 12.63
N LYS A 136 3.79 -13.92 13.68
CA LYS A 136 3.11 -15.23 13.71
C LYS A 136 1.60 -15.07 13.65
N VAL A 137 0.99 -15.86 12.77
CA VAL A 137 -0.43 -15.80 12.47
C VAL A 137 -0.95 -17.21 12.23
N ASN A 138 -2.11 -17.53 12.79
CA ASN A 138 -2.79 -18.79 12.48
C ASN A 138 -3.86 -18.50 11.43
N LEU A 139 -3.55 -18.79 10.17
CA LEU A 139 -4.44 -18.58 9.03
C LEU A 139 -4.21 -19.69 7.99
N PRO A 140 -5.25 -20.34 7.43
CA PRO A 140 -5.07 -21.52 6.57
C PRO A 140 -4.31 -21.28 5.25
N CYS A 141 -4.20 -20.04 4.79
CA CYS A 141 -3.41 -19.68 3.62
C CYS A 141 -1.95 -19.33 3.97
N VAL A 142 -1.52 -19.53 5.21
CA VAL A 142 -0.17 -19.22 5.68
C VAL A 142 0.49 -20.52 6.15
N THR A 143 1.70 -20.76 5.64
CA THR A 143 2.52 -21.91 6.04
C THR A 143 3.19 -21.69 7.40
N ASP A 144 3.72 -22.75 8.00
CA ASP A 144 4.42 -22.71 9.30
C ASP A 144 5.65 -21.79 9.31
N LYS A 145 6.15 -21.40 8.13
CA LYS A 145 7.27 -20.45 7.94
C LYS A 145 6.81 -19.02 7.67
N GLY A 146 5.52 -18.75 7.76
CA GLY A 146 4.90 -17.45 7.48
C GLY A 146 4.67 -17.15 6.01
N VAL A 147 5.09 -18.02 5.09
CA VAL A 147 4.89 -17.80 3.64
C VAL A 147 3.42 -17.99 3.29
N VAL A 148 2.86 -17.04 2.55
CA VAL A 148 1.47 -17.05 2.10
C VAL A 148 1.35 -17.87 0.82
N ASP A 149 0.36 -18.76 0.77
CA ASP A 149 -0.02 -19.48 -0.44
C ASP A 149 -0.82 -18.57 -1.38
N THR A 150 -0.08 -17.91 -2.29
CA THR A 150 -0.65 -17.02 -3.31
C THR A 150 -1.57 -17.76 -4.28
N SER A 151 -1.40 -19.07 -4.49
CA SER A 151 -2.26 -19.84 -5.39
C SER A 151 -3.68 -19.98 -4.83
N ARG A 152 -3.82 -20.05 -3.51
CA ARG A 152 -5.12 -20.13 -2.83
C ARG A 152 -5.86 -18.80 -2.83
N LEU A 153 -5.13 -17.70 -2.64
CA LEU A 153 -5.70 -16.34 -2.56
C LEU A 153 -5.93 -15.72 -3.92
N PHE A 154 -4.99 -15.91 -4.85
CA PHE A 154 -4.93 -15.24 -6.14
C PHE A 154 -5.01 -16.24 -7.28
N ARG A 155 -5.98 -17.17 -7.23
CA ARG A 155 -6.20 -18.22 -8.25
C ARG A 155 -6.27 -17.67 -9.67
N GLN A 156 -6.79 -16.46 -9.84
CA GLN A 156 -6.82 -15.70 -11.09
C GLN A 156 -6.13 -14.37 -10.87
N TRP A 157 -4.80 -14.40 -10.75
CA TRP A 157 -4.01 -13.17 -10.62
C TRP A 157 -4.30 -12.23 -11.80
N ASP A 158 -4.58 -10.98 -11.46
CA ASP A 158 -4.77 -9.89 -12.41
C ASP A 158 -3.68 -8.86 -12.16
N ARG A 159 -2.90 -8.53 -13.19
CA ARG A 159 -1.81 -7.54 -13.14
C ARG A 159 -2.25 -6.13 -12.70
N ARG A 160 -3.56 -5.87 -12.64
CA ARG A 160 -4.15 -4.63 -12.12
C ARG A 160 -4.15 -4.58 -10.59
N VAL A 161 -4.06 -5.74 -9.92
CA VAL A 161 -3.97 -5.82 -8.46
C VAL A 161 -2.63 -5.25 -7.99
N THR A 162 -2.66 -4.44 -6.93
CA THR A 162 -1.49 -3.83 -6.28
C THR A 162 -1.06 -4.65 -5.06
N MET A 163 0.09 -4.34 -4.47
CA MET A 163 0.51 -4.86 -3.17
C MET A 163 -0.52 -4.52 -2.08
N GLU A 164 -1.06 -3.29 -2.07
CA GLU A 164 -2.16 -2.91 -1.18
C GLU A 164 -3.38 -3.81 -1.38
N GLY A 165 -3.76 -4.08 -2.63
CA GLY A 165 -4.83 -5.01 -2.98
C GLY A 165 -4.58 -6.42 -2.43
N CYS A 166 -3.34 -6.90 -2.47
CA CYS A 166 -2.97 -8.18 -1.90
C CYS A 166 -3.18 -8.21 -0.37
N LEU A 167 -2.78 -7.15 0.33
CA LEU A 167 -2.99 -7.02 1.78
C LEU A 167 -4.48 -6.93 2.13
N LEU A 168 -5.28 -6.27 1.31
CA LEU A 168 -6.73 -6.20 1.50
C LEU A 168 -7.41 -7.56 1.32
N GLU A 169 -6.98 -8.38 0.36
CA GLU A 169 -7.49 -9.75 0.21
C GLU A 169 -7.11 -10.64 1.41
N LEU A 170 -5.87 -10.52 1.91
CA LEU A 170 -5.48 -11.18 3.16
C LEU A 170 -6.34 -10.76 4.35
N ARG A 171 -6.62 -9.46 4.47
CA ARG A 171 -7.49 -8.93 5.52
C ARG A 171 -8.94 -9.44 5.40
N LYS A 172 -9.44 -9.62 4.18
CA LYS A 172 -10.76 -10.24 3.93
C LYS A 172 -10.76 -11.71 4.37
N GLU A 173 -9.69 -12.45 4.09
CA GLU A 173 -9.56 -13.83 4.56
C GLU A 173 -9.51 -13.95 6.09
N MET A 174 -8.91 -12.99 6.79
CA MET A 174 -8.98 -12.93 8.26
C MET A 174 -10.41 -12.71 8.77
N ALA A 175 -11.22 -11.95 8.03
CA ALA A 175 -12.63 -11.69 8.36
C ALA A 175 -13.59 -12.82 7.92
N ASN A 176 -13.10 -13.78 7.11
CA ASN A 176 -13.89 -14.91 6.64
C ASN A 176 -14.48 -15.68 7.84
N PRO A 177 -15.79 -16.03 7.85
CA PRO A 177 -16.43 -16.75 8.96
C PRO A 177 -15.69 -18.03 9.41
N ALA A 178 -15.01 -18.72 8.50
CA ALA A 178 -14.21 -19.91 8.82
C ALA A 178 -12.92 -19.58 9.59
N ASN A 179 -12.35 -18.39 9.40
CA ASN A 179 -11.03 -18.01 9.93
C ASN A 179 -11.13 -17.04 11.12
N LYS A 180 -12.18 -16.22 11.19
CA LYS A 180 -12.29 -15.09 12.13
C LYS A 180 -12.27 -15.46 13.61
N ARG A 181 -12.44 -16.74 13.95
CA ARG A 181 -12.42 -17.27 15.33
C ARG A 181 -11.25 -18.22 15.61
N LEU A 182 -10.30 -18.34 14.68
CA LEU A 182 -9.15 -19.23 14.85
C LEU A 182 -8.28 -18.73 16.02
N PRO A 183 -7.83 -19.63 16.92
CA PRO A 183 -6.97 -19.25 18.03
C PRO A 183 -5.65 -18.71 17.49
N GLN A 184 -5.26 -17.52 17.94
CA GLN A 184 -4.05 -16.86 17.47
C GLN A 184 -2.86 -17.09 18.41
N PRO A 185 -1.63 -17.11 17.88
CA PRO A 185 -0.43 -17.03 18.70
C PRO A 185 -0.40 -15.74 19.54
N ALA A 186 0.40 -15.74 20.61
CA ALA A 186 0.62 -14.56 21.42
C ALA A 186 1.10 -13.38 20.56
N GLU A 187 0.60 -12.18 20.87
CA GLU A 187 1.00 -10.97 20.16
C GLU A 187 2.51 -10.70 20.30
N GLY A 188 3.11 -10.09 19.28
CA GLY A 188 4.56 -9.83 19.23
C GLY A 188 5.44 -11.05 18.91
N THR A 189 4.87 -12.25 18.75
CA THR A 189 5.63 -13.41 18.28
C THR A 189 5.90 -13.31 16.77
N ASN A 190 7.13 -13.64 16.34
CA ASN A 190 7.58 -13.56 14.95
C ASN A 190 8.08 -14.93 14.45
N TYR A 191 8.06 -15.14 13.13
CA TYR A 191 8.55 -16.37 12.48
C TYR A 191 10.07 -16.50 12.49
#